data_AF-A0A6C0KLC3-F1
#
_entry.id   AF-A0A6C0KLC3-F1
#
_cell.length_a   1.000
_cell.length_b   1.000
_cell.length_c   1.000
_cell.angle_alpha   90.00
_cell.angle_beta   90.00
_cell.angle_gamma   90.00
#
_symmetry.space_group_name_H-M   'P 1'
#
loop_
_entity.id
_entity.type
_entity.pdbx_description
1 polymer ?
#
loop_
_entity_poly.entity_id
_entity_poly.type
_entity_poly.pdbx_seq_one_letter_code
_entity_poly.pdbx_strand_id
1 'polypeptide(L)'
;MDRLDFTIYAPILIILFAVIGWVLATGLGKGQYVRIIDILIYGPYLIYLAMKDTYTFSFYEKVFLLMFGVTTITYNLKNALHQA
;
A
#
# COMPACT_ATOMS: atom_id res chain seq x y z
N MET A 1 -16.19 -14.69 1.25
CA MET A 1 -16.31 -13.40 0.57
C MET A 1 -15.90 -13.61 -0.86
N ASP A 2 -16.84 -13.40 -1.77
CA ASP A 2 -16.64 -13.64 -3.19
C ASP A 2 -15.81 -12.51 -3.81
N ARG A 3 -15.35 -12.71 -5.04
CA ARG A 3 -14.58 -11.72 -5.83
C ARG A 3 -15.23 -10.33 -5.84
N LEU A 4 -16.56 -10.29 -5.96
CA LEU A 4 -17.33 -9.05 -5.98
C LEU A 4 -17.13 -8.26 -4.67
N ASP A 5 -17.13 -8.98 -3.54
CA ASP A 5 -16.97 -8.40 -2.21
C ASP A 5 -15.62 -7.69 -2.10
N PHE A 6 -14.50 -8.38 -2.36
CA PHE A 6 -13.17 -7.79 -2.18
C PHE A 6 -12.97 -6.54 -3.05
N THR A 7 -13.46 -6.55 -4.28
CA THR A 7 -13.33 -5.41 -5.20
C THR A 7 -14.16 -4.21 -4.75
N ILE A 8 -15.30 -4.43 -4.09
CA ILE A 8 -16.14 -3.39 -3.50
C ILE A 8 -15.47 -2.79 -2.25
N TYR A 9 -14.86 -3.62 -1.40
CA TYR A 9 -14.19 -3.14 -0.17
C TYR A 9 -12.82 -2.53 -0.43
N ALA A 10 -12.13 -2.91 -1.51
CA ALA A 10 -10.76 -2.48 -1.79
C ALA A 10 -10.60 -0.94 -1.83
N PRO A 11 -11.46 -0.14 -2.48
CA PRO A 11 -11.36 1.33 -2.45
C PRO A 11 -11.46 1.91 -1.02
N ILE A 12 -12.36 1.38 -0.20
CA ILE A 12 -12.54 1.82 1.19
C ILE A 12 -11.29 1.50 2.01
N LEU A 13 -10.75 0.29 1.85
CA LEU A 13 -9.52 -0.14 2.51
C LEU A 13 -8.32 0.68 2.05
N ILE A 14 -8.22 1.00 0.76
CA ILE A 14 -7.16 1.88 0.22
C ILE A 14 -7.21 3.25 0.90
N ILE A 15 -8.39 3.88 1.01
CA ILE A 15 -8.52 5.19 1.66
C ILE A 15 -8.09 5.09 3.13
N LEU A 16 -8.58 4.08 3.86
CA LEU A 16 -8.24 3.86 5.26
C LEU A 16 -6.73 3.68 5.47
N PHE A 17 -6.11 2.78 4.70
CA PHE A 17 -4.68 2.50 4.80
C PHE A 17 -3.81 3.67 4.33
N ALA A 18 -4.28 4.46 3.37
CA ALA A 18 -3.60 5.67 2.91
C ALA A 18 -3.53 6.72 4.04
N VAL A 19 -4.64 6.94 4.75
CA VAL A 19 -4.68 7.83 5.92
C VAL A 19 -3.73 7.32 7.01
N ILE A 20 -3.76 6.01 7.31
CA ILE A 20 -2.88 5.39 8.30
C ILE A 20 -1.40 5.60 7.93
N GLY A 21 -1.00 5.24 6.71
CA GLY A 21 0.39 5.39 6.26
C GLY A 21 0.85 6.85 6.28
N TRP A 22 -0.03 7.79 5.91
CA TRP A 22 0.27 9.22 5.97
C TRP A 22 0.43 9.74 7.40
N VAL A 23 -0.48 9.40 8.32
CA VAL A 23 -0.40 9.86 9.72
C VAL A 23 0.84 9.29 10.41
N LEU A 24 1.16 8.02 10.16
CA LEU A 24 2.29 7.34 10.80
C LEU A 24 3.66 7.71 10.22
N ALA A 25 3.74 8.45 9.10
CA ALA A 25 5.03 8.84 8.54
C ALA A 25 5.79 9.81 9.46
N THR A 26 6.94 9.36 9.94
CA THR A 26 7.83 10.06 10.90
C THR A 26 9.04 10.72 10.25
N GLY A 27 9.32 10.42 8.98
CA GLY A 27 10.45 10.98 8.24
C GLY A 27 11.83 10.41 8.60
N LEU A 28 11.98 9.56 9.60
CA LEU A 28 13.32 9.15 10.04
C LEU A 28 13.88 7.97 9.22
N GLY A 29 15.19 7.99 8.95
CA GLY A 29 15.98 6.77 8.69
C GLY A 29 15.96 6.16 7.28
N LYS A 30 15.46 6.84 6.23
CA LYS A 30 15.44 6.28 4.86
C LYS A 30 15.86 7.29 3.79
N GLY A 31 16.78 6.90 2.91
CA GLY A 31 17.26 7.74 1.81
C GLY A 31 16.24 7.95 0.69
N GLN A 32 16.32 9.09 -0.01
CA GLN A 32 15.33 9.53 -1.01
C GLN A 32 15.11 8.52 -2.15
N TYR A 33 16.19 7.96 -2.70
CA TYR A 33 16.09 6.95 -3.77
C TYR A 33 15.33 5.71 -3.33
N VAL A 34 15.53 5.26 -2.08
CA VAL A 34 14.82 4.08 -1.56
C VAL A 34 13.34 4.38 -1.36
N ARG A 35 12.97 5.62 -0.98
CA ARG A 35 11.57 6.05 -0.91
C ARG A 35 10.90 6.04 -2.28
N ILE A 36 11.60 6.51 -3.31
CA ILE A 36 11.07 6.51 -4.68
C ILE A 36 10.80 5.08 -5.18
N ILE A 37 11.72 4.15 -4.91
CA ILE A 37 11.55 2.73 -5.26
C ILE A 37 10.34 2.14 -4.54
N ASP A 38 10.17 2.43 -3.24
CA ASP A 38 9.00 1.99 -2.49
C ASP A 38 7.67 2.51 -3.10
N ILE A 39 7.64 3.79 -3.49
CA ILE A 39 6.44 4.46 -4.03
C ILE A 39 6.08 3.94 -5.42
N LEU A 40 7.08 3.78 -6.30
CA LEU A 40 6.85 3.49 -7.72
C LEU A 40 6.88 1.99 -8.04
N ILE A 41 7.53 1.18 -7.22
CA ILE A 41 7.76 -0.25 -7.51
C ILE A 41 7.11 -1.13 -6.44
N TYR A 42 7.61 -1.11 -5.20
CA TYR A 42 7.19 -2.10 -4.20
C TYR A 42 5.73 -1.94 -3.78
N GLY A 43 5.30 -0.71 -3.46
CA GLY A 43 3.93 -0.43 -3.09
C GLY A 43 2.91 -0.83 -4.16
N PRO A 44 3.07 -0.35 -5.42
CA PRO A 44 2.19 -0.72 -6.53
C PRO A 44 2.19 -2.22 -6.82
N TYR A 45 3.33 -2.90 -6.71
CA TYR A 45 3.42 -4.34 -6.94
C TYR A 45 2.61 -5.13 -5.90
N LEU A 46 2.65 -4.75 -4.62
CA LEU A 46 1.86 -5.39 -3.56
C LEU A 46 0.35 -5.19 -3.77
N ILE A 47 -0.06 -3.98 -4.18
CA ILE A 47 -1.47 -3.72 -4.54
C ILE A 47 -1.87 -4.59 -5.74
N TYR A 48 -1.02 -4.68 -6.76
CA TYR A 48 -1.26 -5.54 -7.92
C TYR A 48 -1.44 -7.00 -7.52
N LEU A 49 -0.59 -7.54 -6.64
CA LEU A 49 -0.73 -8.91 -6.13
C LEU A 49 -2.04 -9.13 -5.38
N ALA A 50 -2.47 -8.16 -4.57
CA ALA A 50 -3.75 -8.22 -3.85
C ALA A 50 -4.95 -8.31 -4.81
N MET A 51 -4.86 -7.65 -5.98
CA MET A 51 -5.91 -7.58 -6.98
C MET A 51 -5.87 -8.73 -8.01
N LYS A 52 -4.79 -9.51 -8.06
CA LYS A 52 -4.62 -10.55 -9.07
C LYS A 52 -5.43 -11.80 -8.72
N ASP A 53 -6.11 -12.35 -9.71
CA ASP A 53 -6.96 -13.56 -9.55
C ASP A 53 -6.20 -14.87 -9.82
N THR A 54 -5.05 -14.83 -10.49
CA THR A 54 -4.26 -16.04 -10.81
C THR A 54 -3.51 -16.62 -9.61
N TYR A 55 -3.34 -15.85 -8.53
CA TYR A 55 -2.71 -16.34 -7.29
C TYR A 55 -3.79 -16.73 -6.28
N THR A 56 -3.63 -17.88 -5.64
CA THR A 56 -4.53 -18.36 -4.58
C THR A 56 -4.19 -17.68 -3.26
N PHE A 57 -4.45 -16.37 -3.16
CA PHE A 57 -4.43 -15.65 -1.87
C PHE A 57 -5.82 -15.70 -1.23
N SER A 58 -5.85 -16.04 0.04
CA SER A 58 -7.01 -15.87 0.91
C SER A 58 -7.39 -14.39 1.05
N PHE A 59 -8.61 -14.13 1.50
CA PHE A 59 -9.11 -12.77 1.75
C PHE A 59 -8.16 -11.98 2.68
N TYR A 60 -7.71 -12.59 3.77
CA TYR A 60 -6.81 -11.94 4.73
C TYR A 60 -5.46 -11.59 4.13
N GLU A 61 -4.89 -12.48 3.31
CA GLU A 61 -3.64 -12.21 2.58
C GLU A 61 -3.80 -11.06 1.60
N LYS A 62 -4.93 -11.00 0.88
CA LYS A 62 -5.22 -9.87 -0.01
C LYS A 62 -5.35 -8.54 0.75
N VAL A 63 -6.05 -8.53 1.89
CA VAL A 63 -6.15 -7.34 2.75
C VAL A 63 -4.77 -6.93 3.27
N PHE A 64 -3.94 -7.89 3.68
CA PHE A 64 -2.58 -7.63 4.16
C PHE A 64 -1.71 -7.04 3.04
N LEU A 65 -1.70 -7.62 1.85
CA LEU A 65 -0.98 -7.11 0.69
C LEU A 65 -1.43 -5.68 0.32
N LEU A 66 -2.74 -5.42 0.34
CA LEU A 66 -3.30 -4.10 0.09
C LEU A 66 -2.85 -3.09 1.17
N MET A 67 -2.89 -3.48 2.44
CA MET A 67 -2.41 -2.66 3.56
C MET A 67 -0.93 -2.31 3.41
N PHE A 68 -0.06 -3.30 3.18
CA PHE A 68 1.36 -3.07 3.01
C PHE A 68 1.65 -2.21 1.78
N GLY A 69 1.01 -2.49 0.65
CA GLY A 69 1.20 -1.71 -0.57
C GLY A 69 0.83 -0.24 -0.38
N VAL A 70 -0.38 0.03 0.12
CA VAL A 70 -0.89 1.40 0.27
C VAL A 70 -0.14 2.18 1.37
N THR A 71 0.14 1.55 2.52
CA THR A 71 0.92 2.22 3.58
C THR A 71 2.36 2.47 3.13
N THR A 72 2.98 1.56 2.38
CA THR A 72 4.32 1.76 1.80
C THR A 72 4.34 3.00 0.90
N ILE A 73 3.35 3.13 0.00
CA ILE A 73 3.26 4.32 -0.87
C ILE A 73 3.09 5.58 -0.03
N THR A 74 2.07 5.64 0.83
CA THR A 74 1.69 6.88 1.50
C THR A 74 2.68 7.33 2.58
N TYR A 75 3.25 6.39 3.34
CA TYR A 75 4.31 6.65 4.30
C TYR A 75 5.55 7.23 3.59
N ASN A 76 6.03 6.57 2.53
CA ASN A 76 7.22 7.02 1.82
C ASN A 76 6.95 8.28 1.01
N LEU A 77 5.75 8.46 0.45
CA LEU A 77 5.37 9.66 -0.28
C LEU A 77 5.38 10.89 0.63
N LYS A 78 4.75 10.82 1.81
CA LYS A 78 4.80 11.92 2.78
C LYS A 78 6.23 12.28 3.14
N ASN A 79 7.06 11.27 3.43
CA ASN A 79 8.46 11.48 3.81
C ASN A 79 9.30 12.03 2.65
N ALA A 80 9.04 11.57 1.41
CA ALA A 80 9.72 12.06 0.22
C ALA A 80 9.35 13.52 -0.09
N LEU A 81 8.12 13.96 0.23
CA LEU A 81 7.67 15.34 0.04
C LEU A 81 8.16 16.30 1.15
N HIS A 82 8.23 15.83 2.40
CA HIS A 82 8.61 16.68 3.54
C HIS A 82 10.12 16.73 3.81
N GLN A 83 10.90 15.86 3.18
CA GLN A 83 12.36 15.80 3.35
C GLN A 83 13.13 15.75 2.01
N ALA A 84 12.47 16.14 0.92
CA ALA A 84 13.16 16.47 -0.33
C ALA A 84 13.87 17.82 -0.21
#